data_AF-A0A1R3RDU5-F1
#
_entry.id   AF-A0A1R3RDU5-F1
#
_cell.length_a   1.000
_cell.length_b   1.000
_cell.length_c   1.000
_cell.angle_alpha   90.00
_cell.angle_beta   90.00
_cell.angle_gamma   90.00
#
_symmetry.space_group_name_H-M   'P 1'
#
loop_
_entity.id
_entity.type
_entity.pdbx_description
1 polymer ?
#
loop_
_entity_poly.entity_id
_entity_poly.type
_entity_poly.pdbx_seq_one_letter_code
_entity_poly.pdbx_strand_id
1 'polypeptide(L)'
;MIACLPSGAYGTTSATSVAMQLLSSSPSIRFGLMVGVGGAVPSREADIRFGDVVVSNPTDTHGGVVQYDHGKALGGGGFQRTDMLNHPPRILLMALSKLRANHLLRGCHFMDFLADIHHEIPQLEVNFPRPALRDHLYRADYDHEDINPKTCRGCDVTKPVFRPSRTPDTPVIHCGLMASGNQVVKDSRLRDKLGQELGVYCVEMEAAGLMDSFPCLVIRGICDYADSHKNKD
;
A
#
# COMPACT_ATOMS: atom_id res chain seq x y z
N MET A 1 3.33 -18.05 12.62
CA MET A 1 4.34 -18.32 11.57
C MET A 1 4.56 -17.02 10.80
N ILE A 2 5.82 -16.68 10.52
CA ILE A 2 6.20 -15.52 9.71
C ILE A 2 7.04 -16.05 8.56
N ALA A 3 6.78 -15.59 7.34
CA ALA A 3 7.59 -15.87 6.17
C ALA A 3 7.88 -14.56 5.44
N CYS A 4 9.08 -14.47 4.87
CA CYS A 4 9.53 -13.32 4.10
C CYS A 4 9.91 -13.79 2.70
N LEU A 5 9.77 -12.92 1.72
CA LEU A 5 10.30 -13.19 0.39
C LEU A 5 11.83 -13.32 0.44
N PRO A 6 12.44 -14.18 -0.40
CA PRO A 6 13.89 -14.21 -0.57
C PRO A 6 14.43 -12.83 -0.95
N SER A 7 15.65 -12.53 -0.53
CA SER A 7 16.31 -11.26 -0.87
C SER A 7 16.36 -11.06 -2.39
N GLY A 8 15.90 -9.90 -2.86
CA GLY A 8 15.84 -9.56 -4.28
C GLY A 8 14.63 -10.12 -5.03
N ALA A 9 13.79 -10.93 -4.39
CA ALA A 9 12.55 -11.43 -4.98
C ALA A 9 11.35 -10.53 -4.61
N TYR A 10 10.52 -10.24 -5.60
CA TYR A 10 9.29 -9.44 -5.48
C TYR A 10 8.32 -9.86 -6.58
N GLY A 11 7.12 -9.30 -6.57
CA GLY A 11 6.08 -9.64 -7.54
C GLY A 11 5.20 -10.81 -7.11
N THR A 12 4.11 -11.00 -7.85
CA THR A 12 3.04 -11.95 -7.49
C THR A 12 3.54 -13.38 -7.40
N THR A 13 4.32 -13.84 -8.38
CA THR A 13 4.83 -15.22 -8.47
C THR A 13 5.64 -15.63 -7.23
N SER A 14 6.53 -14.76 -6.77
CA SER A 14 7.37 -15.07 -5.61
C SER A 14 6.55 -15.14 -4.33
N ALA A 15 5.62 -14.20 -4.17
CA ALA A 15 4.68 -14.17 -3.05
C ALA A 15 3.78 -15.41 -3.01
N THR A 16 3.20 -15.81 -4.15
CA THR A 16 2.41 -17.04 -4.24
C THR A 16 3.23 -18.27 -3.84
N SER A 17 4.46 -18.38 -4.35
CA SER A 17 5.34 -19.53 -4.05
C SER A 17 5.58 -19.68 -2.53
N VAL A 18 5.97 -18.58 -1.86
CA VAL A 18 6.19 -18.59 -0.40
C VAL A 18 4.90 -18.90 0.35
N ALA A 19 3.77 -18.29 -0.03
CA ALA A 19 2.48 -18.53 0.61
C ALA A 19 2.02 -19.99 0.48
N MET A 20 2.20 -20.61 -0.68
CA MET A 20 1.82 -22.00 -0.90
C MET A 20 2.72 -22.97 -0.16
N GLN A 21 4.03 -22.71 -0.07
CA GLN A 21 4.94 -23.48 0.77
C GLN A 21 4.56 -23.38 2.26
N LEU A 22 4.14 -22.20 2.70
CA LEU A 22 3.66 -21.97 4.07
C LEU A 22 2.36 -22.73 4.36
N LEU A 23 1.36 -22.70 3.47
CA LEU A 23 0.16 -23.52 3.60
C LEU A 23 0.47 -25.02 3.60
N SER A 24 1.37 -25.46 2.71
CA SER A 24 1.76 -26.86 2.60
C SER A 24 2.50 -27.37 3.84
N SER A 25 3.35 -26.55 4.46
CA SER A 25 4.14 -26.92 5.63
C SER A 25 3.39 -26.74 6.96
N SER A 26 2.24 -26.06 6.94
CA SER A 26 1.46 -25.75 8.14
C SER A 26 -0.05 -25.78 7.87
N PRO A 27 -0.67 -26.98 7.96
CA PRO A 27 -2.09 -27.16 7.66
C PRO A 27 -3.03 -26.46 8.67
N SER A 28 -2.51 -26.02 9.83
CA SER A 28 -3.30 -25.30 10.84
C SER A 28 -3.53 -23.82 10.51
N ILE A 29 -2.94 -23.31 9.44
CA ILE A 29 -3.10 -21.90 9.02
C ILE A 29 -4.49 -21.71 8.43
N ARG A 30 -5.29 -20.84 9.05
CA ARG A 30 -6.67 -20.52 8.61
C ARG A 30 -6.76 -19.24 7.79
N PHE A 31 -5.87 -18.30 8.07
CA PHE A 31 -5.77 -17.03 7.37
C PHE A 31 -4.39 -16.42 7.61
N GLY A 32 -4.02 -15.44 6.79
CA GLY A 32 -2.79 -14.66 6.94
C GLY A 32 -3.03 -13.15 6.96
N LEU A 33 -2.00 -12.43 7.40
CA LEU A 33 -1.87 -10.99 7.20
C LEU A 33 -0.69 -10.78 6.26
N MET A 34 -0.95 -10.13 5.13
CA MET A 34 0.08 -9.80 4.15
C MET A 34 0.51 -8.36 4.40
N VAL A 35 1.66 -8.20 5.06
CA VAL A 35 2.18 -6.90 5.48
C VAL A 35 3.36 -6.51 4.58
N GLY A 36 3.35 -5.29 4.08
CA GLY A 36 4.45 -4.75 3.30
C GLY A 36 4.33 -3.25 3.12
N VAL A 37 5.01 -2.72 2.09
CA VAL A 37 4.93 -1.31 1.72
C VAL A 37 4.22 -1.11 0.39
N GLY A 38 3.70 0.08 0.15
CA GLY A 38 3.05 0.47 -1.10
C GLY A 38 3.21 1.95 -1.42
N GLY A 39 2.95 2.29 -2.68
CA GLY A 39 2.90 3.68 -3.15
C GLY A 39 1.50 4.25 -2.97
N ALA A 40 1.37 5.43 -2.37
CA ALA A 40 0.08 6.07 -2.16
C ALA A 40 -0.54 6.53 -3.48
N VAL A 41 -1.88 6.48 -3.51
CA VAL A 41 -2.73 7.07 -4.54
C VAL A 41 -3.65 8.08 -3.84
N PRO A 42 -3.17 9.32 -3.58
CA PRO A 42 -3.97 10.33 -2.91
C PRO A 42 -5.15 10.77 -3.78
N SER A 43 -6.28 11.04 -3.14
CA SER A 43 -7.49 11.56 -3.78
C SER A 43 -8.11 12.69 -2.95
N ARG A 44 -9.21 13.28 -3.42
CA ARG A 44 -9.92 14.30 -2.65
C ARG A 44 -10.64 13.68 -1.45
N GLU A 45 -11.03 12.42 -1.59
CA GLU A 45 -11.79 11.64 -0.61
C GLU A 45 -10.85 10.98 0.42
N ALA A 46 -9.62 10.68 0.02
CA ALA A 46 -8.58 10.08 0.85
C ALA A 46 -7.22 10.75 0.60
N ASP A 47 -6.89 11.73 1.44
CA ASP A 47 -5.55 12.31 1.51
C ASP A 47 -4.62 11.31 2.20
N ILE A 48 -3.91 10.49 1.43
CA ILE A 48 -3.00 9.45 1.94
C ILE A 48 -1.57 10.01 1.95
N ARG A 49 -0.85 9.77 3.05
CA ARG A 49 0.46 10.38 3.35
C ARG A 49 1.53 9.37 3.70
N PHE A 50 2.80 9.79 3.68
CA PHE A 50 3.91 8.96 4.16
C PHE A 50 3.69 8.51 5.61
N GLY A 51 3.96 7.23 5.86
CA GLY A 51 3.74 6.61 7.16
C GLY A 51 2.30 6.17 7.42
N ASP A 52 1.32 6.61 6.62
CA ASP A 52 -0.04 6.07 6.71
C ASP A 52 -0.06 4.57 6.40
N VAL A 53 -1.12 3.91 6.83
CA VAL A 53 -1.36 2.49 6.58
C VAL A 53 -2.62 2.34 5.76
N VAL A 54 -2.55 1.60 4.66
CA VAL A 54 -3.73 1.18 3.89
C VAL A 54 -4.02 -0.28 4.21
N VAL A 55 -5.27 -0.59 4.57
CA VAL A 55 -5.76 -1.95 4.79
C VAL A 55 -6.78 -2.28 3.72
N SER A 56 -6.61 -3.43 3.05
CA SER A 56 -7.51 -3.82 1.95
C SER A 56 -8.93 -4.00 2.47
N ASN A 57 -9.88 -3.36 1.79
CA ASN A 57 -11.28 -3.42 2.15
C ASN A 57 -12.14 -3.66 0.90
N PRO A 58 -13.01 -4.69 0.90
CA PRO A 58 -13.92 -4.95 -0.21
C PRO A 58 -14.82 -3.75 -0.50
N THR A 59 -15.16 -3.57 -1.78
CA THR A 59 -16.17 -2.65 -2.28
C THR A 59 -17.31 -3.43 -2.92
N ASP A 60 -18.34 -2.75 -3.42
CA ASP A 60 -19.48 -3.41 -4.09
C ASP A 60 -19.07 -4.22 -5.33
N THR A 61 -17.92 -3.88 -5.94
CA THR A 61 -17.46 -4.45 -7.21
C THR A 61 -16.14 -5.22 -7.11
N HIS A 62 -15.42 -5.15 -5.99
CA HIS A 62 -14.09 -5.75 -5.85
C HIS A 62 -13.82 -6.30 -4.45
N GLY A 63 -13.02 -7.38 -4.36
CA GLY A 63 -12.68 -8.06 -3.11
C GLY A 63 -11.72 -7.31 -2.18
N GLY A 64 -11.29 -6.09 -2.50
CA GLY A 64 -10.36 -5.28 -1.71
C GLY A 64 -8.99 -5.11 -2.36
N VAL A 65 -8.66 -5.93 -3.36
CA VAL A 65 -7.49 -5.80 -4.22
C VAL A 65 -7.93 -5.96 -5.68
N VAL A 66 -7.34 -5.18 -6.57
CA VAL A 66 -7.54 -5.26 -8.02
C VAL A 66 -6.20 -5.51 -8.69
N GLN A 67 -6.10 -6.57 -9.49
CA GLN A 67 -4.94 -6.75 -10.35
C GLN A 67 -5.04 -5.81 -11.56
N TYR A 68 -4.34 -4.67 -11.52
CA TYR A 68 -4.59 -3.59 -12.49
C TYR A 68 -3.98 -3.88 -13.87
N ASP A 69 -3.01 -4.77 -13.95
CA ASP A 69 -2.26 -5.13 -15.16
C ASP A 69 -2.69 -6.47 -15.78
N HIS A 70 -3.72 -7.12 -15.23
CA HIS A 70 -4.26 -8.38 -15.76
C HIS A 70 -5.53 -8.16 -16.60
N GLY A 71 -5.47 -8.60 -17.85
CA GLY A 71 -6.54 -8.32 -18.80
C GLY A 71 -6.16 -8.62 -20.24
N LYS A 72 -7.05 -8.23 -21.15
CA LYS A 72 -6.91 -8.42 -22.60
C LYS A 72 -6.36 -7.15 -23.23
N ALA A 73 -5.27 -7.29 -24.00
CA ALA A 73 -4.85 -6.26 -24.93
C ALA A 73 -5.87 -6.20 -26.10
N LEU A 74 -6.35 -5.00 -26.40
CA LEU A 74 -7.27 -4.72 -27.49
C LEU A 74 -6.53 -4.03 -28.64
N GLY A 75 -7.13 -4.06 -29.85
CA GLY A 75 -6.60 -3.31 -31.00
C GLY A 75 -6.47 -1.82 -30.67
N GLY A 76 -5.42 -1.17 -31.22
CA GLY A 76 -5.15 0.25 -30.97
C GLY A 76 -4.54 0.58 -29.60
N GLY A 77 -3.98 -0.39 -28.89
CA GLY A 77 -3.35 -0.18 -27.58
C GLY A 77 -4.33 -0.09 -26.42
N GLY A 78 -5.60 -0.46 -26.64
CA GLY A 78 -6.59 -0.57 -25.56
C GLY A 78 -6.27 -1.72 -24.61
N PHE A 79 -6.78 -1.64 -23.39
CA PHE A 79 -6.64 -2.68 -22.39
C PHE A 79 -7.97 -2.88 -21.66
N GLN A 80 -8.44 -4.12 -21.58
CA GLN A 80 -9.64 -4.49 -20.85
C GLN A 80 -9.26 -5.39 -19.67
N ARG A 81 -9.41 -4.89 -18.45
CA ARG A 81 -9.32 -5.70 -17.23
C ARG A 81 -10.42 -6.77 -17.23
N THR A 82 -10.07 -8.00 -16.88
CA THR A 82 -11.00 -9.14 -16.94
C THR A 82 -11.18 -9.88 -15.63
N ASP A 83 -10.43 -9.53 -14.59
CA ASP A 83 -10.33 -10.34 -13.38
C ASP A 83 -10.93 -9.66 -12.14
N MET A 84 -11.45 -10.49 -11.24
CA MET A 84 -11.92 -10.09 -9.92
C MET A 84 -11.33 -11.04 -8.90
N LEU A 85 -10.42 -10.52 -8.09
CA LEU A 85 -9.78 -11.28 -7.03
C LEU A 85 -10.75 -11.54 -5.88
N ASN A 86 -10.56 -12.65 -5.19
CA ASN A 86 -11.25 -12.99 -3.95
C ASN A 86 -11.09 -11.92 -2.86
N HIS A 87 -11.96 -11.98 -1.86
CA HIS A 87 -11.95 -11.06 -0.72
C HIS A 87 -11.35 -11.68 0.55
N PRO A 88 -10.86 -10.87 1.50
CA PRO A 88 -10.40 -11.37 2.80
C PRO A 88 -11.46 -12.22 3.52
N PRO A 89 -11.05 -13.25 4.29
CA PRO A 89 -11.96 -14.05 5.09
C PRO A 89 -12.86 -13.22 6.01
N ARG A 90 -14.10 -13.68 6.21
CA ARG A 90 -15.10 -12.99 7.06
C ARG A 90 -14.58 -12.64 8.45
N ILE A 91 -13.77 -13.51 9.07
CA ILE A 91 -13.18 -13.25 10.38
C ILE A 91 -12.27 -12.01 10.39
N LEU A 92 -11.51 -11.79 9.31
CA LEU A 92 -10.65 -10.61 9.17
C LEU A 92 -11.49 -9.35 8.90
N LEU A 93 -12.54 -9.46 8.08
CA LEU A 93 -13.46 -8.35 7.82
C LEU A 93 -14.22 -7.92 9.09
N MET A 94 -14.63 -8.88 9.92
CA MET A 94 -15.22 -8.59 11.24
C MET A 94 -14.23 -7.94 12.19
N ALA A 95 -12.97 -8.42 12.22
CA ALA A 95 -11.92 -7.81 13.00
C ALA A 95 -11.64 -6.36 12.55
N LEU A 96 -11.60 -6.12 11.24
CA LEU A 96 -11.44 -4.79 10.67
C LEU A 96 -12.61 -3.86 11.04
N SER A 97 -13.85 -4.36 10.98
CA SER A 97 -15.04 -3.60 11.39
C SER A 97 -14.98 -3.23 12.87
N LYS A 98 -14.57 -4.17 13.72
CA LYS A 98 -14.38 -3.93 15.17
C LYS A 98 -13.25 -2.92 15.42
N LEU A 99 -12.15 -3.00 14.69
CA LEU A 99 -11.04 -2.05 14.77
C LEU A 99 -11.51 -0.63 14.44
N ARG A 100 -12.24 -0.44 13.34
CA ARG A 100 -12.80 0.87 12.96
C ARG A 100 -13.76 1.41 14.02
N ALA A 101 -14.68 0.59 14.51
CA ALA A 101 -15.62 0.99 15.56
C ALA A 101 -14.88 1.43 16.83
N ASN A 102 -13.84 0.70 17.24
CA ASN A 102 -13.01 1.07 18.38
C ASN A 102 -12.28 2.40 18.14
N HIS A 103 -11.71 2.61 16.95
CA HIS A 103 -11.04 3.88 16.64
C HIS A 103 -11.99 5.08 16.68
N LEU A 104 -13.22 4.92 16.20
CA LEU A 104 -14.24 5.97 16.26
C LEU A 104 -14.66 6.30 17.70
N LEU A 105 -14.77 5.28 18.55
CA LEU A 105 -15.28 5.45 19.92
C LEU A 105 -14.20 5.82 20.94
N ARG A 106 -12.96 5.33 20.75
CA ARG A 106 -11.89 5.39 21.74
C ARG A 106 -10.62 6.09 21.23
N GLY A 107 -10.59 6.46 19.96
CA GLY A 107 -9.40 6.98 19.31
C GLY A 107 -8.46 5.88 18.80
N CYS A 108 -7.43 6.31 18.07
CA CYS A 108 -6.43 5.44 17.49
C CYS A 108 -5.21 5.33 18.41
N HIS A 109 -4.91 4.13 18.88
CA HIS A 109 -3.76 3.83 19.76
C HIS A 109 -2.46 3.57 19.00
N PHE A 110 -2.37 4.02 17.75
CA PHE A 110 -1.23 3.73 16.87
C PHE A 110 0.11 4.20 17.48
N MET A 111 0.12 5.41 18.05
CA MET A 111 1.32 5.95 18.68
C MET A 111 1.67 5.22 19.98
N ASP A 112 0.68 4.71 20.71
CA ASP A 112 0.91 3.92 21.92
C ASP A 112 1.61 2.60 21.56
N PHE A 113 1.13 1.90 20.52
CA PHE A 113 1.77 0.68 20.02
C PHE A 113 3.19 0.93 19.50
N LEU A 114 3.43 2.05 18.83
CA LEU A 114 4.79 2.41 18.39
C LEU A 114 5.71 2.68 19.59
N ALA A 115 5.21 3.38 20.62
CA ALA A 115 5.97 3.64 21.83
C ALA A 115 6.32 2.33 22.56
N ASP A 116 5.37 1.40 22.67
CA ASP A 116 5.59 0.08 23.26
C ASP A 116 6.67 -0.70 22.48
N ILE A 117 6.60 -0.70 21.14
CA ILE A 117 7.60 -1.37 20.29
C ILE A 117 8.99 -0.75 20.46
N HIS A 118 9.10 0.59 20.50
CA HIS A 118 10.37 1.26 20.73
C HIS A 118 10.92 1.01 22.14
N HIS A 119 10.03 0.85 23.13
CA HIS A 119 10.44 0.48 24.48
C HIS A 119 11.00 -0.95 24.53
N GLU A 120 10.33 -1.91 23.86
CA GLU A 120 10.77 -3.31 23.81
C GLU A 120 12.02 -3.50 22.94
N ILE A 121 12.13 -2.79 21.83
CA ILE A 121 13.23 -2.89 20.87
C ILE A 121 13.76 -1.49 20.53
N PRO A 122 14.59 -0.89 21.40
CA PRO A 122 15.11 0.47 21.21
C PRO A 122 15.91 0.66 19.93
N GLN A 123 16.48 -0.41 19.35
CA GLN A 123 17.22 -0.32 18.09
C GLN A 123 16.32 0.03 16.90
N LEU A 124 15.00 -0.17 16.99
CA LEU A 124 14.08 0.22 15.91
C LEU A 124 14.00 1.73 15.76
N GLU A 125 14.00 2.49 16.85
CA GLU A 125 13.98 3.96 16.78
C GLU A 125 15.27 4.51 16.14
N VAL A 126 16.40 3.84 16.40
CA VAL A 126 17.70 4.23 15.83
C VAL A 126 17.82 3.84 14.35
N ASN A 127 17.36 2.64 13.98
CA ASN A 127 17.53 2.10 12.63
C ASN A 127 16.42 2.51 11.66
N PHE A 128 15.23 2.84 12.18
CA PHE A 128 14.05 3.21 11.40
C PHE A 128 13.37 4.45 12.00
N PRO A 129 14.11 5.57 12.16
CA PRO A 129 13.53 6.79 12.70
C PRO A 129 12.45 7.32 11.77
N ARG A 130 11.44 7.99 12.35
CA ARG A 130 10.49 8.77 11.55
C ARG A 130 11.28 9.84 10.78
N PRO A 131 11.22 9.91 9.44
CA PRO A 131 11.95 10.91 8.69
C PRO A 131 11.55 12.33 9.11
N ALA A 132 12.54 13.21 9.28
CA ALA A 132 12.32 14.64 9.54
C ALA A 132 11.90 15.40 8.26
N LEU A 133 12.05 14.77 7.10
CA LEU A 133 11.66 15.31 5.81
C LEU A 133 10.14 15.49 5.75
N ARG A 134 9.73 16.64 5.22
CA ARG A 134 8.32 16.93 4.98
C ARG A 134 7.80 16.02 3.87
N ASP A 135 6.58 15.57 4.10
CA ASP A 135 5.84 14.76 3.16
C ASP A 135 5.43 15.60 1.93
N HIS A 136 6.09 15.38 0.80
CA HIS A 136 5.89 16.11 -0.44
C HIS A 136 5.20 15.24 -1.50
N LEU A 137 3.96 15.59 -1.82
CA LEU A 137 3.26 15.10 -3.01
C LEU A 137 3.49 16.10 -4.14
N TYR A 138 4.06 15.68 -5.26
CA TYR A 138 4.24 16.55 -6.43
C TYR A 138 3.02 16.54 -7.34
N ARG A 139 2.82 17.62 -8.09
CA ARG A 139 1.79 17.67 -9.15
C ARG A 139 2.06 16.58 -10.19
N ALA A 140 0.98 16.01 -10.73
CA ALA A 140 1.09 14.89 -11.67
C ALA A 140 1.65 15.25 -13.06
N ASP A 141 1.77 16.54 -13.37
CA ASP A 141 2.39 17.05 -14.60
C ASP A 141 3.87 17.45 -14.41
N TYR A 142 4.41 17.27 -13.22
CA TYR A 142 5.82 17.46 -12.92
C TYR A 142 6.45 16.09 -12.75
N ASP A 143 7.35 15.75 -13.67
CA ASP A 143 8.18 14.56 -13.56
C ASP A 143 9.54 14.95 -12.98
N HIS A 144 10.16 13.99 -12.30
CA HIS A 144 11.50 14.20 -11.77
C HIS A 144 12.48 14.31 -12.95
N GLU A 145 13.28 15.39 -12.99
CA GLU A 145 14.15 15.69 -14.14
C GLU A 145 15.24 14.63 -14.36
N ASP A 146 15.75 14.05 -13.26
CA ASP A 146 16.67 12.92 -13.31
C ASP A 146 15.96 11.56 -13.50
N ILE A 147 16.53 10.69 -14.34
CA ILE A 147 16.01 9.33 -14.62
C ILE A 147 16.26 8.38 -13.43
N ASN A 148 17.23 8.69 -12.56
CA ASN A 148 17.58 7.83 -11.43
C ASN A 148 17.99 8.59 -10.14
N PRO A 149 17.18 9.53 -9.66
CA PRO A 149 17.52 10.34 -8.50
C PRO A 149 17.33 9.52 -7.24
N LYS A 150 18.30 9.61 -6.33
CA LYS A 150 18.16 9.03 -4.98
C LYS A 150 17.37 9.95 -4.05
N THR A 151 17.23 11.23 -4.41
CA THR A 151 16.71 12.30 -3.55
C THR A 151 15.91 13.32 -4.34
N CYS A 152 14.95 13.99 -3.71
CA CYS A 152 14.17 15.08 -4.31
C CYS A 152 14.71 16.48 -3.95
N ARG A 153 15.97 16.63 -3.54
CA ARG A 153 16.52 17.92 -3.07
C ARG A 153 16.68 18.97 -4.17
N GLY A 154 16.80 18.53 -5.42
CA GLY A 154 16.90 19.40 -6.60
C GLY A 154 15.57 19.70 -7.29
N CYS A 155 14.46 19.15 -6.79
CA CYS A 155 13.15 19.37 -7.37
C CYS A 155 12.68 20.82 -7.16
N ASP A 156 11.91 21.32 -8.12
CA ASP A 156 11.30 22.64 -8.05
C ASP A 156 10.33 22.72 -6.86
N VAL A 157 10.69 23.55 -5.89
CA VAL A 157 9.96 23.74 -4.63
C VAL A 157 8.55 24.33 -4.80
N THR A 158 8.20 24.79 -6.01
CA THR A 158 6.86 25.31 -6.34
C THR A 158 5.91 24.24 -6.87
N LYS A 159 6.43 23.04 -7.18
CA LYS A 159 5.66 21.92 -7.76
C LYS A 159 4.97 21.00 -6.75
N PRO A 160 5.34 20.94 -5.44
CA PRO A 160 4.55 20.22 -4.46
C PRO A 160 3.10 20.75 -4.38
N VAL A 161 2.16 19.82 -4.26
CA VAL A 161 0.76 20.12 -3.97
C VAL A 161 0.66 20.61 -2.53
N PHE A 162 0.06 21.78 -2.33
CA PHE A 162 -0.23 22.28 -1.00
C PHE A 162 -1.22 21.35 -0.29
N ARG A 163 -0.83 20.86 0.89
CA ARG A 163 -1.68 20.04 1.75
C ARG A 163 -1.66 20.61 3.17
N PRO A 164 -2.82 20.84 3.81
CA PRO A 164 -2.86 21.29 5.20
C PRO A 164 -2.13 20.33 6.14
N SER A 165 -1.49 20.84 7.19
CA SER A 165 -0.96 19.98 8.25
C SER A 165 -2.09 19.20 8.92
N ARG A 166 -1.83 17.93 9.26
CA ARG A 166 -2.76 17.14 10.07
C ARG A 166 -2.58 17.48 11.54
N THR A 167 -3.69 17.52 12.27
CA THR A 167 -3.72 17.66 13.72
C THR A 167 -4.59 16.55 14.31
N PRO A 168 -4.00 15.57 15.03
CA PRO A 168 -2.57 15.39 15.28
C PRO A 168 -1.78 14.95 14.03
N ASP A 169 -0.48 15.24 13.99
CA ASP A 169 0.44 14.79 12.93
C ASP A 169 0.90 13.34 13.19
N THR A 170 -0.06 12.42 13.11
CA THR A 170 0.14 10.99 13.30
C THR A 170 -0.33 10.21 12.07
N PRO A 171 0.28 9.04 11.80
CA PRO A 171 -0.21 8.13 10.76
C PRO A 171 -1.71 7.83 10.87
N VAL A 172 -2.35 7.73 9.72
CA VAL A 172 -3.77 7.40 9.58
C VAL A 172 -3.92 6.03 8.94
N ILE A 173 -4.90 5.26 9.43
CA ILE A 173 -5.27 3.97 8.85
C ILE A 173 -6.41 4.20 7.87
N HIS A 174 -6.10 4.08 6.58
CA HIS A 174 -7.08 4.11 5.50
C HIS A 174 -7.53 2.70 5.18
N CYS A 175 -8.81 2.53 4.96
CA CYS A 175 -9.33 1.24 4.52
C CYS A 175 -10.02 1.39 3.17
N GLY A 176 -9.47 0.74 2.16
CA GLY A 176 -9.97 0.90 0.80
C GLY A 176 -9.37 -0.10 -0.16
N LEU A 177 -9.59 0.16 -1.44
CA LEU A 177 -9.16 -0.72 -2.52
C LEU A 177 -7.66 -0.54 -2.79
N MET A 178 -6.97 -1.63 -3.11
CA MET A 178 -5.56 -1.60 -3.52
C MET A 178 -5.42 -2.03 -4.97
N ALA A 179 -4.52 -1.40 -5.70
CA ALA A 179 -4.07 -1.87 -7.00
C ALA A 179 -2.82 -2.74 -6.82
N SER A 180 -2.84 -3.94 -7.37
CA SER A 180 -1.73 -4.89 -7.35
C SER A 180 -1.30 -5.23 -8.78
N GLY A 181 0.00 -5.39 -9.04
CA GLY A 181 0.50 -5.75 -10.35
C GLY A 181 1.98 -6.14 -10.33
N ASN A 182 2.55 -6.42 -11.49
CA ASN A 182 3.96 -6.83 -11.62
C ASN A 182 4.88 -5.69 -12.07
N GLN A 183 4.41 -4.44 -12.01
CA GLN A 183 5.18 -3.26 -12.40
C GLN A 183 5.34 -2.30 -11.22
N VAL A 184 6.54 -1.74 -11.06
CA VAL A 184 6.73 -0.61 -10.15
C VAL A 184 6.13 0.63 -10.80
N VAL A 185 5.10 1.20 -10.19
CA VAL A 185 4.49 2.45 -10.67
C VAL A 185 5.39 3.62 -10.27
N LYS A 186 5.92 4.33 -11.26
CA LYS A 186 6.74 5.55 -11.11
C LYS A 186 6.22 6.69 -11.99
N ASP A 187 4.93 6.69 -12.25
CA ASP A 187 4.27 7.59 -13.19
C ASP A 187 3.04 8.17 -12.49
N SER A 188 3.10 9.46 -12.19
CA SER A 188 2.02 10.21 -11.54
C SER A 188 0.71 10.14 -12.32
N ARG A 189 0.76 10.12 -13.66
CA ARG A 189 -0.42 10.05 -14.51
C ARG A 189 -1.05 8.67 -14.45
N LEU A 190 -0.22 7.62 -14.47
CA LEU A 190 -0.72 6.26 -14.27
C LEU A 190 -1.33 6.09 -12.88
N ARG A 191 -0.66 6.58 -11.83
CA ARG A 191 -1.20 6.60 -10.46
C ARG A 191 -2.56 7.28 -10.40
N ASP A 192 -2.67 8.50 -10.90
CA ASP A 192 -3.90 9.28 -10.86
C ASP A 192 -5.01 8.60 -11.69
N LYS A 193 -4.65 8.02 -12.84
CA LYS A 193 -5.58 7.21 -13.66
C LYS A 193 -6.10 6.00 -12.88
N LEU A 194 -5.24 5.27 -12.17
CA LEU A 194 -5.66 4.14 -11.33
C LEU A 194 -6.59 4.62 -10.21
N GLY A 195 -6.25 5.72 -9.53
CA GLY A 195 -7.10 6.33 -8.51
C GLY A 195 -8.48 6.71 -9.05
N GLN A 196 -8.53 7.34 -10.22
CA GLN A 196 -9.79 7.77 -10.85
C GLN A 196 -10.63 6.60 -11.36
N GLU A 197 -10.03 5.61 -12.04
CA GLU A 197 -10.76 4.50 -12.65
C GLU A 197 -11.20 3.43 -11.64
N LEU A 198 -10.43 3.24 -10.57
CA LEU A 198 -10.63 2.14 -9.61
C LEU A 198 -11.00 2.60 -8.22
N GLY A 199 -10.74 3.86 -7.85
CA GLY A 199 -10.87 4.31 -6.46
C GLY A 199 -9.85 3.65 -5.52
N VAL A 200 -8.67 3.27 -6.03
CA VAL A 200 -7.62 2.64 -5.21
C VAL A 200 -6.87 3.66 -4.37
N TYR A 201 -6.42 3.22 -3.20
CA TYR A 201 -5.73 4.02 -2.19
C TYR A 201 -4.21 3.84 -2.24
N CYS A 202 -3.75 2.68 -2.70
CA CYS A 202 -2.33 2.44 -2.92
C CYS A 202 -2.10 1.44 -4.06
N VAL A 203 -0.86 1.43 -4.56
CA VAL A 203 -0.32 0.43 -5.47
C VAL A 203 0.75 -0.40 -4.76
N GLU A 204 0.77 -1.70 -5.03
CA GLU A 204 1.76 -2.66 -4.52
C GLU A 204 1.97 -3.78 -5.54
N MET A 205 2.86 -4.75 -5.27
CA MET A 205 3.29 -5.71 -6.30
C MET A 205 3.07 -7.20 -6.00
N GLU A 206 2.45 -7.55 -4.87
CA GLU A 206 2.44 -8.96 -4.44
C GLU A 206 1.03 -9.51 -4.22
N ALA A 207 0.07 -8.68 -3.80
CA ALA A 207 -1.20 -9.17 -3.27
C ALA A 207 -2.03 -9.95 -4.29
N ALA A 208 -2.04 -9.55 -5.56
CA ALA A 208 -2.77 -10.25 -6.60
C ALA A 208 -2.39 -11.73 -6.70
N GLY A 209 -1.13 -12.09 -6.41
CA GLY A 209 -0.70 -13.49 -6.39
C GLY A 209 -1.25 -14.30 -5.21
N LEU A 210 -1.72 -13.64 -4.15
CA LEU A 210 -2.19 -14.28 -2.93
C LEU A 210 -3.70 -14.35 -2.85
N MET A 211 -4.42 -13.32 -3.29
CA MET A 211 -5.83 -13.15 -2.95
C MET A 211 -6.72 -14.35 -3.28
N ASP A 212 -6.45 -15.07 -4.37
CA ASP A 212 -7.28 -16.21 -4.77
C ASP A 212 -6.95 -17.53 -4.07
N SER A 213 -5.72 -17.69 -3.60
CA SER A 213 -5.20 -18.98 -3.10
C SER A 213 -4.81 -18.96 -1.62
N PHE A 214 -4.56 -17.78 -1.07
CA PHE A 214 -4.14 -17.59 0.31
C PHE A 214 -5.13 -16.65 1.03
N PRO A 215 -5.97 -17.17 1.94
CA PRO A 215 -6.98 -16.36 2.62
C PRO A 215 -6.32 -15.30 3.52
N CYS A 216 -6.19 -14.06 3.04
CA CYS A 216 -5.49 -13.01 3.79
C CYS A 216 -6.14 -11.64 3.74
N LEU A 217 -5.73 -10.79 4.68
CA LEU A 217 -5.95 -9.35 4.65
C LEU A 217 -4.63 -8.66 4.28
N VAL A 218 -4.66 -7.68 3.39
CA VAL A 218 -3.47 -6.98 2.91
C VAL A 218 -3.33 -5.66 3.65
N ILE A 219 -2.12 -5.37 4.13
CA ILE A 219 -1.78 -4.19 4.93
C ILE A 219 -0.52 -3.57 4.34
N ARG A 220 -0.59 -2.31 3.94
CA ARG A 220 0.51 -1.60 3.30
C ARG A 220 0.84 -0.32 4.06
N GLY A 221 2.07 -0.22 4.57
CA GLY A 221 2.63 1.06 4.99
C GLY A 221 3.02 1.88 3.76
N ILE A 222 2.68 3.17 3.76
CA ILE A 222 2.94 4.05 2.62
C ILE A 222 4.36 4.58 2.68
N CYS A 223 5.13 4.32 1.62
CA CYS A 223 6.55 4.70 1.52
C CYS A 223 6.90 5.62 0.36
N ASP A 224 6.02 5.77 -0.63
CA ASP A 224 6.19 6.68 -1.77
C ASP A 224 4.83 7.09 -2.36
N TYR A 225 4.82 7.94 -3.38
CA TYR A 225 3.60 8.39 -4.07
C TYR A 225 3.42 7.76 -5.43
N ALA A 226 3.97 6.56 -5.69
CA ALA A 226 3.82 5.88 -6.97
C ALA A 226 4.17 6.76 -8.19
N ASP A 227 5.14 7.65 -8.02
CA ASP A 227 5.58 8.60 -9.03
C ASP A 227 7.10 8.55 -9.22
N SER A 228 7.60 9.42 -10.10
CA SER A 228 9.03 9.56 -10.37
C SER A 228 9.82 10.13 -9.18
N HIS A 229 9.15 10.68 -8.16
CA HIS A 229 9.75 11.36 -7.01
C HIS A 229 10.03 10.43 -5.83
N LYS A 230 10.27 9.14 -6.11
CA LYS A 230 10.60 8.16 -5.07
C LYS A 230 11.92 8.51 -4.40
N ASN A 231 11.84 8.95 -3.15
CA ASN A 231 12.98 9.32 -2.31
C ASN A 231 13.50 8.11 -1.51
N LYS A 232 14.81 8.02 -1.30
CA LYS A 232 15.47 7.01 -0.45
C LYS A 232 16.25 7.60 0.73
N ASP A 233 16.17 8.92 0.91
CA ASP A 233 16.70 9.61 2.11
C ASP A 233 15.88 9.30 3.38
#